data_AF-A0A8J4TAK9-F1
#
_entry.id   AF-A0A8J4TAK9-F1
#
_cell.length_a   1.000
_cell.length_b   1.000
_cell.length_c   1.000
_cell.angle_alpha   90.00
_cell.angle_beta   90.00
_cell.angle_gamma   90.00
#
_symmetry.space_group_name_H-M   'P 1'
#
loop_
_entity.id
_entity.type
_entity.pdbx_description
1 polymer ?
#
loop_
_entity_poly.entity_id
_entity_poly.type
_entity_poly.pdbx_seq_one_letter_code
_entity_poly.pdbx_strand_id
1 'polypeptide(L)' 'MKYNFDKINTLNQGTPYDYNSVMQYHRTAFSKNGLPTMEPIPYSNVAIGLATEMSQNDIIRINRLYQC' A
#
# COMPACT_ATOMS: atom_id res chain seq x y z
N MET A 1 -17.31 -2.62 6.89
CA MET A 1 -16.11 -2.30 6.10
C MET A 1 -16.46 -2.40 4.62
N LYS A 2 -17.11 -1.35 4.07
CA LYS A 2 -17.69 -1.37 2.71
C LYS A 2 -16.82 -0.66 1.67
N TYR A 3 -16.05 0.35 2.09
CA TYR A 3 -15.39 1.30 1.19
C TYR A 3 -13.85 1.21 1.21
N ASN A 4 -13.28 0.23 1.92
CA ASN A 4 -11.83 0.15 2.18
C ASN A 4 -10.99 -0.15 0.92
N PHE A 5 -11.62 -0.63 -0.16
CA PHE A 5 -10.97 -0.95 -1.43
C PHE A 5 -11.38 0.00 -2.56
N ASP A 6 -12.19 1.01 -2.26
CA ASP A 6 -12.58 2.00 -3.25
C ASP A 6 -11.35 2.84 -3.60
N LYS A 7 -11.03 2.91 -4.89
CA LYS A 7 -9.96 3.77 -5.37
C LYS A 7 -10.35 5.22 -5.18
N ILE A 8 -9.45 5.98 -4.56
CA ILE A 8 -9.58 7.43 -4.42
C ILE A 8 -8.58 8.14 -5.33
N ASN A 9 -8.88 9.38 -5.69
CA ASN A 9 -7.95 10.21 -6.46
C ASN A 9 -6.83 10.72 -5.53
N THR A 10 -5.68 10.04 -5.55
CA THR A 10 -4.55 10.33 -4.68
C THR A 10 -3.56 11.32 -5.30
N LEU A 11 -2.98 12.18 -4.47
CA LEU A 11 -1.79 12.94 -4.82
C LEU A 11 -0.56 12.04 -4.66
N ASN A 12 -0.15 11.35 -5.72
CA ASN A 12 0.95 10.36 -5.65
C ASN A 12 2.34 10.98 -5.43
N GLN A 13 2.44 12.32 -5.38
CA GLN A 13 3.69 13.06 -5.16
C GLN A 13 4.83 12.62 -6.08
N GLY A 14 4.54 12.20 -7.32
CA GLY A 14 5.54 11.73 -8.28
C GLY A 14 6.32 10.49 -7.83
N THR A 15 5.75 9.65 -6.97
CA THR A 15 6.34 8.37 -6.54
C THR A 15 5.56 7.20 -7.11
N PRO A 16 6.22 6.08 -7.49
CA PRO A 16 5.54 4.90 -8.00
C PRO A 16 4.74 4.17 -6.90
N TYR A 17 3.97 3.16 -7.30
CA TYR A 17 3.33 2.25 -6.35
C TYR A 17 4.40 1.46 -5.59
N ASP A 18 4.23 1.32 -4.27
CA ASP A 18 5.18 0.65 -3.40
C ASP A 18 4.50 -0.45 -2.58
N TYR A 19 4.80 -1.70 -2.92
CA TYR A 19 4.29 -2.86 -2.19
C TYR A 19 4.84 -2.96 -0.75
N ASN A 20 5.97 -2.32 -0.48
CA ASN A 20 6.63 -2.30 0.83
C ASN A 20 6.29 -1.04 1.64
N SER A 21 5.37 -0.19 1.17
CA SER A 21 4.91 0.96 1.94
C SER A 21 4.30 0.49 3.28
N VAL A 22 4.56 1.22 4.36
CA VAL A 22 3.93 0.96 5.66
C VAL A 22 2.40 1.13 5.61
N MET A 23 1.89 1.81 4.59
CA MET A 23 0.47 2.04 4.36
C MET A 23 -0.20 0.91 3.55
N GLN A 24 0.57 -0.03 3.00
CA GLN A 24 0.04 -1.14 2.21
C GLN A 24 -0.70 -2.14 3.12
N TYR A 25 -1.98 -2.39 2.84
CA TYR A 25 -2.71 -3.44 3.53
C TYR A 25 -2.12 -4.84 3.29
N HIS A 26 -2.24 -5.71 4.30
CA HIS A 26 -1.95 -7.13 4.21
C HIS A 26 -2.81 -7.83 3.15
N ARG A 27 -2.28 -8.92 2.57
CA ARG A 27 -2.95 -9.75 1.55
C ARG A 27 -4.38 -10.17 1.90
N THR A 28 -4.65 -10.44 3.18
CA THR A 28 -5.94 -10.95 3.68
C THR A 28 -6.73 -9.89 4.44
N ALA A 29 -6.37 -8.61 4.31
CA ALA A 29 -7.05 -7.52 5.02
C ALA A 29 -8.56 -7.57 4.74
N PHE A 30 -9.35 -7.52 5.81
CA PHE A 30 -10.82 -7.56 5.77
C PHE A 30 -11.44 -8.84 5.15
N SER A 31 -10.66 -9.90 4.96
CA SER A 31 -11.16 -11.19 4.51
C SER A 31 -12.10 -11.81 5.53
N LYS A 32 -13.22 -12.40 5.07
CA LYS A 32 -14.17 -13.13 5.92
C LYS A 32 -13.84 -14.60 6.06
N ASN A 33 -13.07 -15.15 5.14
CA ASN A 33 -12.80 -16.59 5.00
C ASN A 33 -11.29 -16.90 4.98
N GLY A 34 -10.45 -15.91 5.31
CA GLY A 34 -8.99 -16.06 5.31
C GLY A 34 -8.36 -16.08 3.92
N LEU A 35 -9.16 -16.01 2.84
CA LEU A 35 -8.63 -15.93 1.47
C LEU A 35 -8.11 -14.52 1.16
N PRO A 36 -7.15 -14.39 0.23
CA PRO A 36 -6.64 -13.10 -0.23
C PRO A 36 -7.77 -12.17 -0.71
N THR A 37 -7.70 -10.91 -0.28
CA THR A 37 -8.53 -9.81 -0.79
C THR A 37 -7.75 -8.90 -1.75
N MET A 38 -6.41 -9.01 -1.76
CA MET A 38 -5.51 -8.33 -2.69
C MET A 38 -4.42 -9.28 -3.17
N GLU A 39 -4.16 -9.27 -4.48
CA GLU A 39 -3.07 -10.02 -5.09
C GLU A 39 -2.21 -9.10 -5.95
N PRO A 40 -0.87 -9.05 -5.72
CA PRO A 40 0.04 -8.30 -6.56
C PRO A 40 0.08 -8.82 -8.01
N ILE A 41 0.34 -7.92 -8.95
CA ILE A 41 0.50 -8.24 -10.37
C ILE A 41 1.78 -7.60 -10.92
N PRO A 42 2.47 -8.23 -11.89
CA PRO A 42 2.15 -9.51 -12.52
C PRO A 42 2.58 -10.73 -11.67
N TYR A 43 3.33 -10.52 -10.59
CA TYR A 43 3.88 -11.58 -9.75
C TYR A 43 3.12 -11.70 -8.43
N SER A 44 2.21 -12.67 -8.34
CA SER A 44 1.33 -12.84 -7.17
C SER A 44 2.06 -13.24 -5.89
N ASN A 45 3.31 -13.70 -5.98
CA ASN A 45 4.16 -14.10 -4.85
C ASN A 45 4.86 -12.93 -4.15
N VAL A 46 4.74 -11.70 -4.66
CA VAL A 46 5.29 -10.51 -3.99
C VAL A 46 4.66 -10.35 -2.60
N ALA A 47 5.50 -10.11 -1.59
CA ALA A 47 5.05 -9.83 -0.23
C ALA A 47 4.41 -8.44 -0.16
N ILE A 48 3.29 -8.32 0.56
CA ILE A 48 2.58 -7.05 0.78
C ILE A 48 2.11 -6.92 2.22
N GLY A 49 2.16 -5.70 2.74
CA GLY A 49 1.73 -5.37 4.10
C GLY A 49 2.58 -6.02 5.19
N LEU A 50 3.83 -6.39 4.94
CA LEU A 50 4.73 -6.93 5.98
C LEU A 50 5.70 -5.86 6.53
N ALA A 51 5.55 -4.61 6.10
CA ALA A 51 6.44 -3.52 6.48
C ALA A 51 6.34 -3.22 7.98
N THR A 52 7.50 -3.09 8.64
CA THR A 52 7.62 -2.69 10.06
C THR A 52 8.13 -1.26 10.22
N GLU A 53 8.53 -0.62 9.12
CA GLU A 53 9.08 0.72 9.07
C GLU A 53 8.68 1.43 7.76
N MET A 54 8.90 2.74 7.69
CA MET A 54 8.62 3.52 6.49
C MET A 54 9.55 3.14 5.35
N SER A 55 9.00 2.97 4.15
CA SER A 55 9.82 2.82 2.95
C SER A 55 10.44 4.16 2.53
N GLN A 56 11.42 4.10 1.62
CA GLN A 56 11.99 5.32 1.02
C GLN A 56 10.91 6.15 0.31
N ASN A 57 9.92 5.53 -0.32
CA ASN A 57 8.83 6.24 -0.98
C ASN A 57 7.89 6.91 0.04
N ASP A 58 7.62 6.28 1.18
CA ASP A 58 6.84 6.89 2.25
C ASP A 58 7.53 8.17 2.76
N ILE A 59 8.83 8.11 3.00
CA ILE A 59 9.65 9.26 3.45
C ILE A 59 9.64 10.37 2.39
N ILE A 60 9.88 10.04 1.11
CA ILE A 60 9.86 11.01 0.01
C ILE A 60 8.49 11.69 -0.12
N ARG A 61 7.39 10.94 0.03
CA ARG A 61 6.03 11.48 -0.05
C ARG A 61 5.79 12.51 1.05
N ILE A 62 6.21 12.22 2.28
CA ILE A 62 6.10 13.15 3.41
C ILE A 62 6.94 14.40 3.15
N ASN A 63 8.21 14.25 2.78
CA ASN A 63 9.10 15.39 2.52
C ASN A 63 8.59 16.29 1.38
N ARG A 64 8.08 15.71 0.29
CA ARG A 64 7.47 16.47 -0.82
C ARG A 64 6.20 17.20 -0.39
N LEU A 65 5.35 16.56 0.42
CA LEU A 65 4.10 17.14 0.87
C LEU A 65 4.32 18.29 1.87
N TYR A 66 5.32 18.16 2.75
CA TYR A 66 5.64 19.11 3.82
C TYR A 66 6.81 20.05 3.50
N GLN A 67 7.40 19.94 2.30
CA GLN A 67 8.52 20.77 1.82
C GLN A 67 9.77 20.70 2.71
N CYS A 68 10.16 19.48 3.07
CA CYS A 68 11.35 19.17 3.87
C CYS A 68 12.50 18.62 3.01
#